data_AF-A0A2H1EI77-F1
#
_entry.id   AF-A0A2H1EI77-F1
#
_cell.length_a   1.000
_cell.length_b   1.000
_cell.length_c   1.000
_cell.angle_alpha   90.00
_cell.angle_beta   90.00
_cell.angle_gamma   90.00
#
_symmetry.space_group_name_H-M   'P 1'
#
loop_
_entity.id
_entity.type
_entity.pdbx_description
1 polymer ?
#
loop_
_entity_poly.entity_id
_entity_poly.type
_entity_poly.pdbx_seq_one_letter_code
_entity_poly.pdbx_strand_id
1 'polypeptide(L)' 'MIKKQSLWIFIIIGIGSLVGMISYLESSGFCSVRQLDLVYGMKKYSDTNDAQLCDTLNTKISKFNDDCKSNIEELDCG' A
#
# COMPACT_ATOMS: atom_id res chain seq x y z
N MET A 1 42.38 6.52 13.52
CA MET A 1 42.16 7.56 12.49
C MET A 1 41.33 6.94 11.38
N ILE A 2 40.01 7.14 11.41
CA ILE A 2 39.14 6.74 10.30
C ILE A 2 39.51 7.65 9.13
N LYS A 3 40.03 7.07 8.04
CA LYS A 3 40.39 7.85 6.85
C LYS A 3 39.12 8.53 6.33
N LYS A 4 39.20 9.81 5.96
CA LYS A 4 38.06 10.61 5.43
C LYS A 4 37.22 9.84 4.40
N GLN A 5 37.83 9.02 3.56
CA GLN A 5 37.13 8.14 2.60
C GLN A 5 36.23 7.08 3.25
N SER A 6 36.66 6.45 4.34
CA SER A 6 35.84 5.45 5.04
C SER A 6 34.59 6.08 5.64
N LEU A 7 34.66 7.33 6.09
CA LEU A 7 33.52 8.08 6.62
C LEU A 7 32.46 8.37 5.55
N TRP A 8 32.89 8.74 4.33
CA TRP A 8 31.98 8.92 3.19
C TRP A 8 31.27 7.63 2.76
N ILE A 9 31.97 6.49 2.83
CA ILE A 9 31.36 5.18 2.51
C ILE A 9 30.26 4.84 3.51
N PHE A 10 30.48 5.06 4.81
CA PHE A 10 29.45 4.84 5.83
C PHE A 10 28.23 5.77 5.64
N ILE A 11 28.44 7.02 5.23
CA ILE A 11 27.35 7.95 4.94
C ILE A 11 26.50 7.46 3.76
N ILE A 12 27.13 7.03 2.66
CA ILE A 12 26.41 6.55 1.48
C ILE A 12 25.60 5.28 1.81
N ILE A 13 26.19 4.35 2.56
CA ILE A 13 25.50 3.13 3.01
C ILE A 13 24.32 3.48 3.92
N GLY A 14 24.52 4.41 4.86
CA GLY A 14 23.47 4.86 5.78
C GLY A 14 22.28 5.47 5.05
N ILE A 15 22.53 6.36 4.08
CA ILE A 15 21.48 7.00 3.28
C ILE A 15 20.76 5.96 2.41
N GLY A 16 21.50 5.08 1.73
CA GLY A 16 20.90 4.03 0.90
C GLY A 16 19.98 3.11 1.70
N SER A 17 20.39 2.73 2.91
CA SER A 17 19.59 1.90 3.81
C SER A 17 18.33 2.63 4.30
N LEU A 18 18.43 3.91 4.65
CA LEU A 18 17.29 4.75 5.05
C LEU A 18 16.25 4.89 3.93
N VAL A 19 16.68 5.17 2.70
CA VAL A 19 15.78 5.29 1.54
C VAL A 19 15.08 3.96 1.28
N GLY A 20 15.82 2.84 1.27
CA GLY A 20 15.24 1.52 1.09
C GLY A 20 14.21 1.16 2.17
N MET A 21 14.48 1.53 3.42
CA MET A 21 13.57 1.29 4.54
C MET A 21 12.29 2.12 4.45
N ILE A 22 12.38 3.39 4.05
CA ILE A 22 11.22 4.26 3.84
C ILE A 22 10.34 3.71 2.70
N SER A 23 10.94 3.36 1.56
CA SER A 23 10.21 2.77 0.44
C SER A 23 9.52 1.46 0.80
N TYR A 24 10.16 0.63 1.62
CA TYR A 24 9.56 -0.62 2.12
C TYR A 24 8.37 -0.37 3.06
N LEU A 25 8.47 0.62 3.95
CA LEU A 25 7.40 0.96 4.90
C LEU A 25 6.20 1.62 4.22
N GLU A 26 6.41 2.51 3.25
CA GLU A 26 5.33 3.08 2.45
C GLU A 26 4.57 1.99 1.69
N SER A 27 5.27 0.99 1.17
CA SER A 27 4.64 -0.09 0.40
C SER A 27 3.92 -1.10 1.31
N SER A 28 4.51 -1.51 2.44
CA SER A 28 3.95 -2.58 3.29
C SER A 28 2.89 -2.12 4.29
N GLY A 29 3.10 -0.99 4.96
CA GLY A 29 2.19 -0.47 5.99
C GLY A 29 0.91 0.09 5.39
N PHE A 30 1.03 0.77 4.26
CA PHE A 30 -0.09 1.42 3.61
C PHE A 30 -1.06 0.43 2.96
N CYS A 31 -0.53 -0.65 2.37
CA CYS A 31 -1.34 -1.73 1.82
C CYS A 31 -2.10 -2.48 2.92
N SER A 32 -1.47 -2.78 4.04
CA SER A 32 -2.15 -3.48 5.15
C SER A 32 -3.34 -2.66 5.71
N VAL A 33 -3.17 -1.34 5.84
CA VAL A 33 -4.26 -0.46 6.31
C VAL A 33 -5.35 -0.30 5.26
N ARG A 34 -5.00 -0.13 3.98
CA ARG A 34 -5.98 -0.05 2.88
C ARG A 34 -6.77 -1.34 2.71
N GLN A 35 -6.16 -2.49 2.96
CA GLN A 35 -6.85 -3.78 2.94
C GLN A 35 -7.98 -3.83 3.99
N LEU A 36 -7.76 -3.28 5.19
CA LEU A 36 -8.80 -3.19 6.21
C LEU A 36 -9.96 -2.27 5.77
N ASP A 37 -9.66 -1.14 5.13
CA ASP A 37 -10.67 -0.23 4.58
C ASP A 37 -11.52 -0.93 3.50
N LEU A 38 -10.87 -1.71 2.62
CA LEU A 38 -11.56 -2.52 1.61
C LEU A 38 -12.49 -3.57 2.23
N VAL A 39 -12.01 -4.34 3.22
CA VAL A 39 -12.83 -5.36 3.90
C VAL A 39 -14.03 -4.72 4.60
N TYR A 40 -13.85 -3.58 5.25
CA TYR A 40 -14.95 -2.85 5.87
C TYR A 40 -15.95 -2.35 4.82
N GLY A 41 -15.46 -1.81 3.70
CA GLY A 41 -16.28 -1.40 2.57
C GLY A 41 -17.10 -2.55 1.98
N MET A 42 -16.48 -3.71 1.76
CA MET A 42 -17.14 -4.90 1.23
C MET A 42 -18.23 -5.39 2.17
N LYS A 43 -17.97 -5.38 3.48
CA LYS A 43 -18.97 -5.72 4.49
C LYS A 43 -20.16 -4.75 4.44
N LYS A 44 -19.88 -3.45 4.38
CA LYS A 44 -20.94 -2.44 4.29
C LYS A 44 -21.76 -2.62 3.01
N TYR A 45 -21.12 -2.90 1.88
CA TYR A 45 -21.82 -3.21 0.63
C TYR A 45 -22.71 -4.44 0.78
N SER A 46 -22.21 -5.52 1.37
CA SER A 46 -22.99 -6.73 1.63
C SER A 46 -24.25 -6.47 2.47
N ASP A 47 -24.17 -5.51 3.40
CA ASP A 47 -25.30 -5.16 4.27
C ASP A 47 -26.29 -4.21 3.57
N THR A 48 -25.82 -3.26 2.76
CA THR A 48 -26.67 -2.21 2.18
C THR A 48 -27.09 -2.46 0.72
N ASN A 49 -26.37 -3.31 -0.01
CA ASN A 49 -26.49 -3.50 -1.46
C ASN A 49 -26.54 -2.17 -2.24
N ASP A 50 -25.71 -1.20 -1.82
CA ASP A 50 -25.68 0.14 -2.40
C ASP A 50 -24.78 0.16 -3.63
N ALA A 51 -25.37 0.42 -4.80
CA ALA A 51 -24.66 0.46 -6.08
C ALA A 51 -23.58 1.54 -6.16
N GLN A 52 -23.80 2.72 -5.55
CA GLN A 52 -22.77 3.77 -5.51
C GLN A 52 -21.59 3.36 -4.63
N LEU A 53 -21.88 2.66 -3.54
CA LEU A 53 -20.85 2.14 -2.66
C LEU A 53 -20.02 1.06 -3.36
N CYS A 54 -20.66 0.23 -4.20
CA CYS A 54 -19.98 -0.78 -4.99
C CYS A 54 -19.00 -0.20 -6.02
N ASP A 55 -19.42 0.79 -6.82
CA ASP A 55 -18.57 1.46 -7.81
C ASP A 55 -17.35 2.15 -7.15
N THR A 56 -17.61 2.80 -6.01
CA THR A 56 -16.56 3.39 -5.17
C THR A 56 -15.59 2.31 -4.67
N LEU A 57 -16.10 1.13 -4.29
CA LEU A 57 -15.27 0.02 -3.86
C LEU A 57 -14.43 -0.56 -4.99
N ASN A 58 -14.98 -0.76 -6.19
CA ASN A 58 -14.22 -1.25 -7.34
C ASN A 58 -13.08 -0.30 -7.70
N THR A 59 -13.33 1.01 -7.68
CA THR A 59 -12.27 2.02 -7.86
C THR A 59 -11.15 1.88 -6.82
N LYS A 60 -11.51 1.63 -5.54
CA LYS A 60 -10.53 1.41 -4.48
C LYS A 60 -9.79 0.07 -4.65
N ILE A 61 -10.47 -0.99 -5.07
CA ILE A 61 -9.90 -2.33 -5.31
C ILE A 61 -8.89 -2.26 -6.46
N SER A 62 -9.25 -1.65 -7.58
CA SER A 62 -8.35 -1.46 -8.73
C SER A 62 -7.07 -0.72 -8.33
N LYS A 63 -7.22 0.43 -7.63
CA LYS A 63 -6.08 1.19 -7.13
C LYS A 63 -5.23 0.41 -6.11
N PHE A 64 -5.87 -0.39 -5.26
CA PHE A 64 -5.16 -1.25 -4.32
C PHE A 64 -4.37 -2.34 -5.04
N ASN A 65 -4.95 -2.98 -6.06
CA ASN A 65 -4.27 -3.99 -6.85
C ASN A 65 -3.03 -3.42 -7.57
N ASP A 66 -3.14 -2.21 -8.14
CA ASP A 66 -2.01 -1.51 -8.76
C ASP A 66 -0.92 -1.13 -7.74
N ASP A 67 -1.30 -0.44 -6.66
CA ASP A 67 -0.36 0.10 -5.67
C ASP A 67 0.31 -1.02 -4.84
N CYS A 68 -0.43 -2.08 -4.54
CA CYS A 68 0.00 -3.16 -3.64
C CYS A 68 0.36 -4.46 -4.36
N LYS A 69 0.31 -4.46 -5.71
CA LYS A 69 0.51 -5.67 -6.53
C LYS A 69 -0.34 -6.84 -6.06
N SER A 70 -1.57 -6.54 -5.71
CA SER A 70 -2.57 -7.52 -5.26
C SER A 70 -3.51 -7.89 -6.41
N ASN A 71 -4.29 -8.95 -6.23
CA ASN A 71 -5.25 -9.41 -7.23
C ASN A 71 -6.62 -9.69 -6.58
N ILE A 72 -7.15 -8.69 -5.87
CA ILE A 72 -8.50 -8.75 -5.31
C ILE A 72 -9.49 -8.62 -6.47
N GLU A 73 -10.47 -9.53 -6.53
CA GLU A 73 -11.52 -9.47 -7.54
C GLU A 73 -12.43 -8.25 -7.35
N GLU A 74 -12.81 -7.62 -8.46
CA GLU A 74 -13.83 -6.57 -8.45
C GLU A 74 -15.20 -7.16 -8.12
N LEU A 75 -16.01 -6.38 -7.42
CA LEU A 75 -17.36 -6.76 -7.03
C LEU A 75 -18.29 -6.65 -8.23
N ASP A 76 -19.15 -7.64 -8.40
CA ASP A 76 -20.28 -7.56 -9.32
C ASP A 76 -21.34 -6.63 -8.71
N CYS A 77 -21.43 -5.41 -9.25
CA CYS A 77 -22.29 -4.37 -8.70
C CYS A 77 -23.75 -4.46 -9.16
N GLY A 78 -24.12 -5.52 -9.89
CA GLY A 78 -25.45 -5.74 -10.44
C GLY A 78 -25.64 -5.13 -11.82
#